data_AF-A0A1G0AKY3-F1
#
_entry.id   AF-A0A1G0AKY3-F1
#
_cell.length_a   1.000
_cell.length_b   1.000
_cell.length_c   1.000
_cell.angle_alpha   90.00
_cell.angle_beta   90.00
_cell.angle_gamma   90.00
#
_symmetry.space_group_name_H-M   'P 1'
#
loop_
_entity.id
_entity.type
_entity.pdbx_description
1 polymer ?
#
loop_
_entity_poly.entity_id
_entity_poly.type
_entity_poly.pdbx_seq_one_letter_code
_entity_poly.pdbx_strand_id
1 'polypeptide(L)'
;MFAEDVMEEVYRVLQDNFAEHPNLPGALKFLETVFGAGELVARREYRAQVERWTLRIRDQKDAPLAAAGIVAEVDALVTGDKDLLVLKEVDSIPILRTRELLELLNRGSEDS
;
A
#
# COMPACT_ATOMS: atom_id res chain seq x y z
N MET A 1 -1.37 -1.16 7.89
CA MET A 1 -2.50 -0.34 7.43
C MET A 1 -2.63 -0.47 5.92
N PHE A 2 -3.85 -0.55 5.39
CA PHE A 2 -4.16 -0.65 3.96
C PHE A 2 -5.17 0.43 3.58
N ALA A 3 -4.99 1.05 2.42
CA ALA A 3 -5.99 1.94 1.83
C ALA A 3 -7.08 1.12 1.12
N GLU A 4 -8.35 1.52 1.25
CA GLU A 4 -9.49 0.85 0.60
C GLU A 4 -9.32 0.75 -0.93
N ASP A 5 -8.84 1.81 -1.59
CA ASP A 5 -8.57 1.80 -3.03
C ASP A 5 -7.53 0.74 -3.43
N VAL A 6 -6.49 0.54 -2.62
CA VAL A 6 -5.45 -0.47 -2.87
C VAL A 6 -6.02 -1.88 -2.72
N MET A 7 -6.84 -2.11 -1.70
CA MET A 7 -7.51 -3.41 -1.53
C MET A 7 -8.46 -3.71 -2.69
N GLU A 8 -9.28 -2.74 -3.10
CA GLU A 8 -10.17 -2.89 -4.25
C GLU A 8 -9.39 -3.17 -5.54
N GLU A 9 -8.24 -2.52 -5.75
CA GLU A 9 -7.38 -2.77 -6.90
C GLU A 9 -6.83 -4.19 -6.89
N VAL A 10 -6.35 -4.69 -5.75
CA VAL A 10 -5.87 -6.08 -5.64
C VAL A 10 -6.98 -7.07 -6.03
N TYR A 11 -8.19 -6.91 -5.51
CA TYR A 11 -9.30 -7.79 -5.87
C TYR A 11 -9.68 -7.70 -7.34
N ARG A 12 -9.67 -6.48 -7.91
CA ARG A 12 -9.95 -6.25 -9.33
C ARG A 12 -8.90 -6.92 -10.24
N VAL A 13 -7.62 -6.75 -9.94
CA VAL A 13 -6.51 -7.38 -10.68
C VAL A 13 -6.62 -8.90 -10.65
N LEU A 14 -7.02 -9.48 -9.51
CA LEU A 14 -7.26 -10.91 -9.39
C LEU A 14 -8.43 -11.40 -10.24
N GLN A 15 -9.54 -10.66 -10.24
CA GLN A 15 -10.70 -11.00 -11.05
C GLN A 15 -10.39 -10.86 -12.54
N ASP A 16 -9.79 -9.75 -12.95
CA ASP A 16 -9.57 -9.45 -14.37
C ASP A 16 -8.53 -10.37 -15.02
N ASN A 17 -7.46 -10.72 -14.29
CA ASN A 17 -6.32 -11.45 -14.86
C ASN A 17 -6.25 -12.92 -14.45
N PHE A 18 -6.93 -13.32 -13.37
CA PHE A 18 -6.76 -14.64 -12.76
C PHE A 18 -8.08 -15.36 -12.45
N ALA A 19 -9.23 -14.89 -12.96
CA ALA A 19 -10.56 -15.48 -12.70
C ALA A 19 -10.60 -17.02 -12.84
N GLU A 20 -9.91 -17.57 -13.84
CA GLU A 20 -9.88 -19.01 -14.12
C GLU A 20 -8.65 -19.73 -13.56
N HIS A 21 -7.77 -19.03 -12.85
CA HIS A 21 -6.53 -19.62 -12.36
C HIS A 21 -6.81 -20.60 -11.21
N PRO A 22 -6.31 -21.85 -11.27
CA PRO A 22 -6.66 -22.91 -10.30
C PRO A 22 -6.26 -22.57 -8.86
N ASN A 23 -5.24 -21.72 -8.67
CA ASN A 23 -4.79 -21.29 -7.35
C ASN A 23 -5.50 -20.03 -6.80
N LEU A 24 -6.43 -19.43 -7.56
CA LEU A 24 -7.14 -18.21 -7.12
C LEU A 24 -7.80 -18.37 -5.74
N PRO A 25 -8.52 -19.47 -5.44
CA PRO A 25 -9.12 -19.64 -4.11
C PRO A 25 -8.10 -19.63 -2.97
N GLY A 26 -6.93 -20.24 -3.18
CA GLY A 26 -5.84 -20.23 -2.21
C GLY A 26 -5.25 -18.84 -2.00
N ALA A 27 -5.05 -18.09 -3.09
CA ALA A 27 -4.56 -16.71 -3.03
C ALA A 27 -5.53 -15.78 -2.30
N LEU A 28 -6.85 -15.90 -2.57
CA LEU A 28 -7.87 -15.12 -1.88
C LEU A 28 -7.87 -15.38 -0.37
N LYS A 29 -7.81 -16.65 0.05
CA LYS A 29 -7.73 -17.01 1.47
C LYS A 29 -6.48 -16.46 2.15
N PHE A 30 -5.34 -16.47 1.45
CA PHE A 30 -4.12 -15.86 1.94
C PHE A 30 -4.26 -14.35 2.10
N LEU A 31 -4.84 -13.66 1.11
CA LEU A 31 -5.07 -12.22 1.17
C LEU A 31 -6.05 -11.82 2.27
N GLU A 32 -7.11 -12.59 2.50
CA GLU A 32 -8.01 -12.40 3.65
C GLU A 32 -7.24 -12.45 4.98
N THR A 33 -6.27 -13.35 5.10
CA THR A 33 -5.41 -13.45 6.29
C THR A 33 -4.49 -12.23 6.42
N VAL A 34 -3.85 -11.81 5.33
CA VAL A 34 -2.96 -10.64 5.31
C VAL A 34 -3.73 -9.35 5.61
N PHE A 35 -4.87 -9.13 4.96
CA PHE A 35 -5.70 -7.96 5.16
C PHE A 35 -6.36 -7.95 6.55
N GLY A 36 -6.79 -9.11 7.05
CA GLY A 36 -7.33 -9.24 8.40
C GLY A 36 -6.31 -9.02 9.52
N ALA A 37 -5.02 -9.10 9.23
CA ALA A 37 -3.95 -8.79 10.18
C ALA A 37 -3.60 -7.29 10.24
N GLY A 38 -4.14 -6.47 9.33
CA GLY A 38 -3.90 -5.03 9.29
C GLY A 38 -5.17 -4.20 9.46
N GLU A 39 -4.97 -2.90 9.64
CA GLU A 39 -6.06 -1.93 9.69
C GLU A 39 -6.41 -1.40 8.30
N LEU A 40 -7.70 -1.22 8.01
CA LEU A 40 -8.19 -0.61 6.78
C LEU A 40 -8.54 0.86 7.03
N VAL A 41 -7.99 1.75 6.21
CA VAL A 41 -8.41 3.16 6.16
C VAL A 41 -9.45 3.31 5.08
N ALA A 42 -10.65 3.76 5.45
CA ALA A 42 -11.74 3.89 4.49
C ALA A 42 -11.49 5.06 3.53
N ARG A 43 -11.85 4.91 2.26
CA ARG A 43 -11.68 5.93 1.20
C ARG A 43 -12.24 7.29 1.60
N ARG A 44 -13.35 7.31 2.34
CA ARG A 44 -13.99 8.55 2.83
C ARG A 44 -13.06 9.42 3.69
N GLU A 45 -12.06 8.81 4.33
CA GLU A 45 -11.15 9.46 5.27
C GLU A 45 -10.04 10.22 4.56
N TYR A 46 -9.54 9.69 3.42
CA TYR A 46 -8.45 10.31 2.67
C TYR A 46 -8.85 10.91 1.33
N ARG A 47 -10.07 10.69 0.82
CA ARG A 47 -10.51 11.19 -0.50
C ARG A 47 -10.27 12.69 -0.72
N ALA A 48 -10.40 13.51 0.33
CA ALA A 48 -10.18 14.95 0.25
C ALA A 48 -8.72 15.33 0.01
N GLN A 49 -7.79 14.43 0.35
CA GLN A 49 -6.35 14.62 0.16
C GLN A 49 -5.85 14.04 -1.16
N VAL A 50 -6.66 13.25 -1.89
CA VAL A 50 -6.23 12.60 -3.14
C VAL A 50 -5.86 13.63 -4.21
N GLU A 51 -6.68 14.66 -4.39
CA GLU A 51 -6.45 15.71 -5.40
C GLU A 51 -5.10 16.42 -5.22
N ARG A 52 -4.64 16.58 -3.97
CA ARG A 52 -3.33 17.16 -3.63
C ARG A 52 -2.18 16.36 -4.26
N TRP A 53 -2.35 15.05 -4.40
CA TRP A 53 -1.31 14.13 -4.86
C TRP A 53 -1.44 13.76 -6.34
N THR A 54 -2.63 13.89 -6.94
CA THR A 54 -2.89 13.59 -8.35
C THR A 54 -1.94 14.32 -9.32
N LEU A 55 -1.49 15.53 -8.99
CA LEU A 55 -0.55 16.30 -9.83
C LEU A 55 0.93 16.15 -9.42
N ARG A 56 1.20 15.48 -8.30
CA ARG A 56 2.55 15.33 -7.73
C ARG A 56 3.14 13.94 -7.94
N ILE A 57 2.27 12.95 -8.16
CA ILE A 57 2.65 11.59 -8.45
C ILE A 57 2.50 11.33 -9.95
N ARG A 58 3.44 10.56 -10.50
CA ARG A 58 3.49 10.25 -11.94
C ARG A 58 2.28 9.43 -12.38
N ASP A 59 1.97 8.35 -11.67
CA ASP A 59 0.72 7.62 -11.85
C ASP A 59 -0.33 8.16 -10.87
N GLN A 60 -1.40 8.72 -11.42
CA GLN A 60 -2.48 9.30 -10.64
C GLN A 60 -3.24 8.25 -9.83
N LYS A 61 -3.17 6.97 -10.23
CA LYS A 61 -3.78 5.85 -9.49
C LYS A 61 -3.12 5.59 -8.15
N ASP A 62 -1.90 6.07 -7.95
CA ASP A 62 -1.19 5.94 -6.68
C ASP A 62 -1.48 7.08 -5.69
N ALA A 63 -2.17 8.14 -6.13
CA ALA A 63 -2.55 9.26 -5.26
C ALA A 63 -3.36 8.84 -4.01
N PRO A 64 -4.29 7.86 -4.06
CA PRO A 64 -4.93 7.28 -2.89
C PRO A 64 -3.96 6.70 -1.86
N LEU A 65 -2.89 6.02 -2.29
CA LEU A 65 -1.90 5.44 -1.37
C LEU A 65 -1.18 6.53 -0.57
N ALA A 66 -0.74 7.59 -1.26
CA ALA A 66 -0.11 8.74 -0.62
C ALA A 66 -1.07 9.48 0.32
N ALA A 67 -2.30 9.70 -0.11
CA ALA A 67 -3.34 10.35 0.70
C ALA A 67 -3.66 9.55 1.97
N ALA A 68 -3.82 8.23 1.85
CA ALA A 68 -4.10 7.35 2.98
C ALA A 68 -2.94 7.31 3.97
N GLY A 69 -1.70 7.23 3.50
CA GLY A 69 -0.51 7.26 4.36
C GLY A 69 -0.44 8.52 5.23
N ILE A 70 -0.75 9.69 4.65
CA ILE A 70 -0.78 10.96 5.38
C ILE A 70 -1.88 11.00 6.43
N VAL A 71 -3.11 10.61 6.07
CA VAL A 71 -4.26 10.66 6.99
C VAL A 71 -4.09 9.68 8.15
N ALA A 72 -3.48 8.53 7.90
CA ALA A 72 -3.24 7.52 8.93
C ALA A 72 -1.89 7.68 9.63
N GLU A 73 -1.14 8.75 9.34
CA GLU A 73 0.11 9.10 10.02
C GLU A 73 1.12 7.93 10.09
N VAL A 74 1.29 7.19 8.99
CA VAL A 74 2.18 6.02 8.99
C VAL A 74 3.64 6.40 9.07
N ASP A 75 4.44 5.52 9.69
CA ASP A 75 5.89 5.68 9.77
C ASP A 75 6.59 5.57 8.41
N ALA A 76 6.00 4.81 7.48
CA ALA A 76 6.52 4.62 6.14
C ALA A 76 5.46 4.11 5.16
N LEU A 77 5.63 4.44 3.88
CA LEU A 77 4.95 3.77 2.77
C LEU A 77 5.86 2.66 2.24
N VAL A 78 5.30 1.49 1.96
CA VAL A 78 6.07 0.34 1.43
C VAL A 78 5.55 -0.01 0.05
N THR A 79 6.43 -0.01 -0.96
CA THR A 79 6.04 -0.33 -2.33
C THR A 79 7.15 -1.03 -3.12
N GLY A 80 6.73 -1.82 -4.11
CA GLY A 80 7.61 -2.35 -5.16
C GLY A 80 7.67 -1.48 -6.41
N ASP A 81 6.79 -0.48 -6.51
CA ASP A 81 6.67 0.40 -7.68
C ASP A 81 7.90 1.31 -7.80
N LYS A 82 8.59 1.25 -8.94
CA LYS A 82 9.81 2.03 -9.18
C LYS A 82 9.54 3.52 -9.33
N ASP A 83 8.40 3.90 -9.91
CA ASP A 83 8.02 5.30 -10.11
C ASP A 83 7.70 5.97 -8.78
N LEU A 84 7.03 5.26 -7.85
CA LEU A 84 6.83 5.76 -6.49
C LEU A 84 8.15 5.85 -5.70
N LEU A 85 9.03 4.85 -5.83
CA LEU A 85 10.30 4.86 -5.11
C LEU A 85 11.24 6.01 -5.51
N VAL A 86 11.07 6.59 -6.71
CA VAL A 86 11.83 7.78 -7.13
C VAL A 86 11.47 9.01 -6.28
N LEU A 87 10.24 9.08 -5.76
CA LEU A 87 9.81 10.20 -4.89
C LEU A 87 10.55 10.21 -3.55
N LYS A 88 11.03 9.05 -3.08
CA LYS A 88 11.69 8.79 -1.79
C LYS A 88 10.84 9.06 -0.55
N GLU A 89 9.96 10.05 -0.58
CA GLU A 89 9.05 10.41 0.49
C GLU A 89 7.75 11.03 -0.06
N VAL A 90 6.68 10.91 0.74
CA VAL A 90 5.42 11.63 0.56
C VAL A 90 5.26 12.55 1.76
N ASP A 91 5.39 13.86 1.54
CA ASP A 91 5.45 14.86 2.61
C ASP A 91 6.67 14.59 3.51
N SER A 92 6.47 14.06 4.72
CA SER A 92 7.53 13.60 5.62
C SER A 92 7.59 12.08 5.79
N ILE A 93 6.76 11.33 5.06
CA ILE A 93 6.65 9.88 5.18
C ILE A 93 7.63 9.21 4.22
N PRO A 94 8.63 8.46 4.69
CA PRO A 94 9.57 7.77 3.82
C PRO A 94 8.88 6.67 2.99
N ILE A 95 9.32 6.50 1.74
CA ILE A 95 8.92 5.39 0.87
C ILE A 95 10.04 4.36 0.88
N LEU A 96 9.72 3.14 1.30
CA LEU A 96 10.64 2.03 1.44
C LEU A 96 10.30 0.91 0.47
N ARG A 97 11.34 0.18 0.06
CA ARG A 97 11.18 -1.17 -0.50
C ARG A 97 10.85 -2.14 0.63
N THR A 98 10.12 -3.22 0.31
CA THR A 98 9.86 -4.31 1.26
C THR A 98 11.14 -4.83 1.92
N ARG A 99 12.23 -4.97 1.15
CA ARG A 99 13.52 -5.42 1.69
C ARG A 99 14.09 -4.44 2.73
N GLU A 100 14.01 -3.14 2.47
CA GLU A 100 14.53 -2.12 3.39
C GLU A 100 13.74 -2.12 4.70
N LEU A 101 12.41 -2.26 4.64
CA LEU A 101 11.59 -2.43 5.84
C LEU A 101 12.00 -3.68 6.62
N LEU A 102 12.16 -4.84 5.95
CA LEU A 102 12.56 -6.08 6.61
C LEU A 102 13.94 -5.97 7.27
N GLU A 103 14.90 -5.28 6.64
CA GLU A 103 16.21 -5.01 7.23
C GLU A 103 16.10 -4.13 8.49
N LEU A 104 15.21 -3.13 8.51
CA LEU A 104 14.97 -2.30 9.69
C LEU A 104 14.33 -3.09 10.84
N LEU A 105 13.33 -3.91 10.53
CA LEU A 105 12.66 -4.76 11.53
C LEU A 105 13.62 -5.77 12.14
N ASN A 106 14.46 -6.41 11.32
CA ASN A 106 15.43 -7.39 11.79
C ASN A 106 16.49 -6.78 12.71
N ARG A 107 16.94 -5.55 12.44
CA ARG A 107 17.88 -4.82 13.30
C ARG A 107 17.27 -4.45 14.65
N GLY A 108 15.99 -4.05 14.65
CA GLY A 108 15.28 -3.75 15.90
C GLY A 108 15.11 -4.96 16.83
N SER A 109 15.06 -6.18 16.27
CA SER A 109 15.00 -7.43 17.04
C SER A 109 16.35 -7.95 17.57
N GLU A 110 17.49 -7.38 17.16
CA GLU A 110 18.81 -7.76 17.70
C GLU A 110 19.23 -6.88 18.90
N ASP A 111 18.60 -5.72 19.07
CA ASP A 111 18.87 -4.75 20.15
C ASP A 111 17.84 -4.80 21.31
N SER A 112 16.93 -5.79 21.32
CA SER A 112 15.90 -6.02 22.36
C SER A 112 16.10 -7.36 23.08
#